data_AF-A0A962XBB9-F1
#
_entry.id   AF-A0A962XBB9-F1
#
_cell.length_a   1.000
_cell.length_b   1.000
_cell.length_c   1.000
_cell.angle_alpha   90.00
_cell.angle_beta   90.00
_cell.angle_gamma   90.00
#
_symmetry.space_group_name_H-M   'P 1'
#
loop_
_entity.id
_entity.type
_entity.pdbx_description
1 polymer ?
#
loop_
_entity_poly.entity_id
_entity_poly.type
_entity_poly.pdbx_seq_one_letter_code
_entity_poly.pdbx_strand_id
1 'polypeptide(L)'
;EYMKPLILRDVAETLGMHESTISRVTTQKYMHTPRGIYELKYFFSSHVGTSDGGECSSTAIRAMIRKLIQAENPGKPLSDDKIAKLLGVEGIQVARRTVAKYREAMSIPSSSDRKRLV
;
A
#
# COMPACT_ATOMS: atom_id res chain seq x y z
N GLU A 1 21.58 -16.43 -11.37
CA GLU A 1 21.69 -15.06 -10.82
C GLU A 1 20.29 -14.47 -10.66
N TYR A 2 19.99 -13.90 -9.48
CA TYR A 2 18.70 -13.27 -9.18
C TYR A 2 18.86 -11.75 -9.38
N MET A 3 17.89 -11.07 -9.99
CA MET A 3 17.90 -9.62 -10.08
C MET A 3 17.55 -9.00 -8.72
N LYS A 4 18.32 -7.99 -8.31
CA LYS A 4 17.99 -7.15 -7.16
C LYS A 4 16.85 -6.20 -7.57
N PRO A 5 15.67 -6.26 -6.92
CA PRO A 5 14.58 -5.33 -7.24
C PRO A 5 15.00 -3.90 -6.89
N LEU A 6 14.64 -2.94 -7.74
CA LEU A 6 14.92 -1.52 -7.53
C LEU A 6 13.64 -0.79 -7.09
N ILE A 7 13.79 0.26 -6.28
CA ILE A 7 12.67 1.07 -5.78
C ILE A 7 12.58 2.34 -6.64
N LEU A 8 11.36 2.72 -7.05
CA LEU A 8 11.15 3.96 -7.84
C LEU A 8 11.61 5.21 -7.10
N ARG A 9 11.51 5.21 -5.76
CA ARG A 9 11.97 6.31 -4.89
C ARG A 9 13.47 6.56 -5.03
N ASP A 10 14.29 5.52 -5.00
CA ASP A 10 15.75 5.67 -5.07
C ASP A 10 16.19 6.33 -6.40
N VAL A 11 15.51 5.96 -7.49
CA VAL A 11 15.73 6.56 -8.82
C VAL A 11 15.23 8.00 -8.87
N ALA A 12 14.07 8.26 -8.26
CA ALA A 12 13.48 9.60 -8.17
C ALA A 12 14.40 10.57 -7.38
N GLU A 13 14.95 10.12 -6.25
CA GLU A 13 15.91 10.89 -5.43
C GLU A 13 17.21 11.18 -6.20
N THR A 14 17.77 10.17 -6.87
CA THR A 14 19.02 10.31 -7.64
C THR A 14 18.88 11.31 -8.79
N LEU A 15 17.71 11.34 -9.45
CA LEU A 15 17.44 12.21 -10.59
C LEU A 15 16.83 13.57 -10.19
N GLY A 16 16.52 13.78 -8.91
CA GLY A 16 15.80 14.98 -8.45
C GLY A 16 14.39 15.10 -9.05
N MET A 17 13.78 13.99 -9.43
CA MET A 17 12.46 13.93 -10.07
C MET A 17 11.42 13.36 -9.10
N HIS A 18 10.14 13.68 -9.33
CA HIS A 18 9.07 13.07 -8.54
C HIS A 18 8.82 11.62 -8.97
N GLU A 19 8.49 10.74 -8.03
CA GLU A 19 8.23 9.30 -8.28
C GLU A 19 7.15 9.09 -9.35
N SER A 20 6.10 9.91 -9.34
CA SER A 20 5.02 9.86 -10.35
C SER A 20 5.52 10.15 -11.77
N THR A 21 6.59 10.94 -11.93
CA THR A 21 7.21 11.21 -13.24
C THR A 21 7.96 9.98 -13.72
N ILE A 22 8.75 9.34 -12.86
CA ILE A 22 9.47 8.09 -13.18
C ILE A 22 8.48 6.98 -13.51
N SER A 23 7.42 6.80 -12.70
CA SER A 23 6.40 5.78 -12.93
C SER A 23 5.68 5.94 -14.27
N ARG A 24 5.46 7.18 -14.75
CA ARG A 24 4.86 7.44 -16.07
C ARG A 24 5.81 7.05 -17.19
N VAL A 25 7.10 7.39 -17.06
CA VAL A 25 8.12 7.11 -18.07
C VAL A 25 8.40 5.61 -18.19
N THR A 26 8.36 4.86 -17.09
CA THR A 26 8.63 3.41 -17.11
C THR A 26 7.44 2.57 -17.59
N THR A 27 6.23 3.13 -17.60
CA THR A 27 5.02 2.45 -18.07
C THR A 27 5.00 2.44 -19.60
N GLN A 28 4.64 1.31 -20.22
CA GLN A 28 4.61 1.15 -21.69
C GLN A 28 5.97 1.35 -22.40
N LYS A 29 7.08 1.30 -21.66
CA LYS A 29 8.42 1.18 -22.24
C LYS A 29 8.89 -0.25 -22.06
N TYR A 30 9.54 -0.78 -23.08
CA TYR A 30 10.01 -2.15 -23.10
C TYR A 30 11.53 -2.16 -23.28
N MET A 31 12.19 -3.04 -22.55
CA MET A 31 13.63 -3.23 -22.57
C MET A 31 13.94 -4.59 -23.19
N HIS A 32 14.78 -4.58 -24.22
CA HIS A 32 15.31 -5.81 -24.80
C HIS A 32 16.47 -6.30 -23.93
N THR A 33 16.31 -7.47 -23.33
CA THR A 33 17.33 -8.14 -22.52
C THR A 33 17.78 -9.43 -23.21
N PRO A 34 18.94 -10.00 -22.86
CA PRO A 34 19.38 -11.29 -23.40
C PRO A 34 18.40 -12.45 -23.19
N ARG A 35 17.46 -12.32 -22.24
CA ARG A 35 16.45 -13.33 -21.91
C ARG A 35 15.07 -13.02 -22.51
N GLY A 36 14.93 -11.94 -23.26
CA GLY A 36 13.68 -11.51 -23.88
C GLY A 36 13.34 -10.05 -23.64
N ILE A 37 12.15 -9.65 -24.09
CA ILE A 37 11.64 -8.29 -23.95
C ILE A 37 10.76 -8.22 -22.70
N TYR A 38 11.10 -7.31 -21.79
CA TYR A 38 10.34 -7.06 -20.58
C TYR A 38 9.87 -5.62 -20.54
N GLU A 39 8.70 -5.37 -19.93
CA GLU A 39 8.30 -4.01 -19.61
C GLU A 39 9.31 -3.42 -18.63
N LEU A 40 9.76 -2.19 -18.84
CA LEU A 40 10.74 -1.53 -17.99
C LEU A 40 10.27 -1.48 -16.53
N LYS A 41 8.95 -1.31 -16.34
CA LYS A 41 8.28 -1.36 -15.04
C LYS A 41 8.48 -2.67 -14.26
N TYR A 42 8.73 -3.80 -14.95
CA TYR A 42 8.93 -5.12 -14.35
C TYR A 42 10.09 -5.13 -13.33
N PHE A 43 11.10 -4.28 -13.53
CA PHE A 43 12.29 -4.21 -12.69
C PHE A 43 12.12 -3.32 -11.45
N PHE A 44 10.98 -2.63 -11.33
CA PHE A 44 10.68 -1.74 -10.22
C PHE A 44 9.65 -2.35 -9.29
N SER A 45 10.01 -2.45 -8.00
CA SER A 45 9.09 -2.93 -6.98
C SER A 45 8.21 -1.78 -6.46
N SER A 46 6.90 -2.02 -6.42
CA SER A 46 5.89 -1.07 -5.89
C SER A 46 5.70 -1.28 -4.39
N HIS A 47 6.77 -1.16 -3.59
CA HIS A 47 6.63 -1.23 -2.14
C HIS A 47 6.15 0.13 -1.60
N VAL A 48 4.99 0.12 -0.97
CA VAL A 48 4.42 1.23 -0.21
C VAL A 48 5.36 1.49 0.97
N GLY A 49 6.19 2.53 0.87
CA GLY A 49 7.15 2.88 1.92
C GLY A 49 6.46 3.43 3.18
N THR A 50 6.63 2.72 4.30
CA THR A 50 6.44 3.25 5.65
C THR A 50 7.71 3.97 6.11
N SER A 51 7.55 5.01 6.93
CA SER A 51 8.62 5.96 7.32
C SER A 51 9.72 5.40 8.22
N ASP A 52 9.61 4.16 8.72
CA ASP A 52 10.58 3.54 9.64
C ASP A 52 11.39 2.39 9.03
N GLY A 53 11.40 2.22 7.71
CA GLY A 53 12.22 1.18 7.06
C GLY A 53 11.82 -0.27 7.40
N GLY A 54 10.65 -0.47 8.02
CA GLY A 54 10.05 -1.79 8.23
C GLY A 54 9.09 -2.12 7.09
N GLU A 55 9.46 -3.12 6.27
CA GLU A 55 8.64 -3.71 5.22
C GLU A 55 7.37 -4.37 5.80
N CYS A 56 6.34 -3.59 6.12
CA CYS A 56 5.03 -4.15 6.42
C CYS A 56 4.34 -4.50 5.09
N SER A 57 4.46 -5.77 4.70
CA SER A 57 3.81 -6.34 3.51
C SER A 57 2.33 -5.92 3.42
N SER A 58 1.85 -5.58 2.22
CA SER A 58 0.44 -5.21 2.00
C SER A 58 -0.56 -6.27 2.48
N THR A 59 -0.14 -7.54 2.50
CA THR A 59 -0.87 -8.67 3.09
C THR A 59 -1.00 -8.56 4.60
N ALA A 60 0.06 -8.15 5.30
CA ALA A 60 0.06 -7.93 6.75
C ALA A 60 -0.85 -6.77 7.14
N ILE A 61 -0.79 -5.65 6.41
CA ILE A 61 -1.68 -4.49 6.65
C ILE A 61 -3.15 -4.89 6.49
N ARG A 62 -3.49 -5.65 5.45
CA ARG A 62 -4.86 -6.17 5.26
C ARG A 62 -5.31 -7.06 6.42
N ALA A 63 -4.45 -7.97 6.88
CA ALA A 63 -4.74 -8.84 8.00
C ALA A 63 -4.98 -8.04 9.30
N MET A 64 -4.19 -6.99 9.54
CA MET A 64 -4.32 -6.10 10.70
C MET A 64 -5.62 -5.31 10.65
N ILE A 65 -5.95 -4.70 9.50
CA ILE A 65 -7.23 -4.01 9.30
C ILE A 65 -8.40 -4.96 9.57
N ARG A 66 -8.34 -6.19 9.06
CA ARG A 66 -9.38 -7.20 9.29
C ARG A 66 -9.53 -7.54 10.79
N LYS A 67 -8.42 -7.73 11.50
CA LYS A 67 -8.41 -8.02 12.94
C LYS A 67 -9.02 -6.87 13.75
N LEU A 68 -8.67 -5.63 13.43
CA LEU A 68 -9.22 -4.43 14.07
C LEU A 68 -10.73 -4.29 13.84
N ILE A 69 -11.19 -4.57 12.62
CA ILE A 69 -12.62 -4.53 12.29
C ILE A 69 -13.37 -5.69 12.97
N GLN A 70 -12.79 -6.88 13.06
CA GLN A 70 -13.42 -8.01 13.77
C GLN A 70 -13.55 -7.78 15.28
N ALA A 71 -12.60 -7.05 15.88
CA ALA A 71 -12.64 -6.69 17.30
C ALA A 71 -13.46 -5.42 17.59
N GLU A 72 -14.09 -4.81 16.58
CA GLU A 72 -14.82 -3.56 16.77
C GLU A 72 -16.17 -3.76 17.49
N ASN A 73 -16.64 -2.74 18.19
CA ASN A 73 -17.95 -2.75 18.81
C ASN A 73 -19.03 -2.45 17.73
N PRO A 74 -20.01 -3.34 17.49
CA PRO A 74 -21.05 -3.13 16.47
C PRO A 74 -21.90 -1.87 16.65
N GLY A 75 -22.00 -1.33 17.87
CA GLY A 75 -22.73 -0.09 18.16
C GLY A 75 -21.94 1.18 17.83
N LYS A 76 -20.61 1.08 17.74
CA LYS A 76 -19.69 2.19 17.39
C LYS A 76 -18.54 1.66 16.51
N PRO A 77 -18.82 1.36 15.23
CA PRO A 77 -17.80 0.88 14.31
C PRO A 77 -16.64 1.88 14.16
N LEU A 78 -15.45 1.36 13.94
CA LEU A 78 -14.24 2.16 13.77
C LEU A 78 -14.23 2.81 12.38
N SER A 79 -14.00 4.12 12.35
CA SER A 79 -13.80 4.84 11.08
C SER A 79 -12.43 4.51 10.48
N ASP A 80 -12.31 4.64 9.16
CA ASP A 80 -11.04 4.41 8.44
C ASP A 80 -9.91 5.32 8.97
N ASP A 81 -10.25 6.54 9.42
CA ASP A 81 -9.29 7.45 10.09
C ASP A 81 -8.81 6.92 11.45
N LYS A 82 -9.70 6.29 12.21
CA LYS A 82 -9.36 5.72 13.52
C LYS A 82 -8.50 4.47 13.36
N ILE A 83 -8.78 3.65 12.35
CA ILE A 83 -7.94 2.49 11.97
C ILE A 83 -6.56 2.95 11.53
N ALA A 84 -6.46 3.99 10.71
CA ALA A 84 -5.18 4.58 10.30
C ALA A 84 -4.35 5.07 11.49
N LYS A 85 -4.98 5.76 12.45
CA LYS A 85 -4.31 6.19 13.70
C LYS A 85 -3.83 5.03 14.55
N LEU A 86 -4.64 3.99 14.72
CA LEU A 86 -4.27 2.79 15.50
C LEU A 86 -3.06 2.08 14.88
N LEU A 87 -3.05 1.93 13.55
CA LEU A 87 -1.91 1.40 12.83
C LEU A 87 -0.66 2.30 12.99
N GLY A 88 -0.84 3.62 13.00
CA GLY A 88 0.24 4.57 13.26
C GLY A 88 0.87 4.43 14.64
N VAL A 89 0.07 4.09 15.67
CA VAL A 89 0.57 3.79 17.02
C VAL A 89 1.41 2.52 17.05
N GLU A 90 1.11 1.54 16.20
CA GLU A 90 1.91 0.31 16.02
C GLU A 90 3.12 0.51 15.07
N GLY A 91 3.45 1.75 14.70
CA GLY A 91 4.57 2.08 13.81
C GLY A 91 4.25 1.98 12.31
N ILE A 92 2.99 1.77 11.94
CA ILE A 92 2.56 1.62 10.55
C ILE A 92 1.86 2.90 10.10
N GLN A 93 2.62 3.76 9.42
CA GLN A 93 2.08 4.98 8.81
C GLN A 93 1.28 4.64 7.55
N VAL A 94 -0.05 4.59 7.68
CA VAL A 94 -0.97 4.40 6.54
C VAL A 94 -1.96 5.56 6.45
N ALA A 95 -2.15 6.06 5.23
CA ALA A 95 -3.16 7.08 4.97
C ALA A 95 -4.57 6.48 5.02
N ARG A 96 -5.55 7.29 5.45
CA ARG A 96 -6.99 6.93 5.43
C ARG A 96 -7.45 6.33 4.10
N ARG A 97 -7.05 6.92 2.97
CA ARG A 97 -7.42 6.44 1.62
C ARG A 97 -6.86 5.05 1.33
N THR A 98 -5.69 4.71 1.86
CA THR A 98 -5.08 3.38 1.74
C THR A 98 -5.86 2.34 2.53
N VAL A 99 -6.29 2.69 3.75
CA VAL A 99 -7.16 1.85 4.59
C VAL A 99 -8.49 1.60 3.88
N ALA A 100 -9.13 2.63 3.34
CA ALA A 100 -10.39 2.51 2.60
C ALA A 100 -10.25 1.59 1.38
N LYS A 101 -9.19 1.77 0.58
CA LYS A 101 -8.90 0.91 -0.59
C LYS A 101 -8.70 -0.56 -0.19
N TYR A 102 -7.98 -0.83 0.90
CA TYR A 102 -7.78 -2.20 1.38
C TYR A 102 -9.05 -2.80 1.98
N ARG A 103 -9.88 -2.00 2.65
CA ARG A 103 -11.19 -2.40 3.16
C ARG A 103 -12.12 -2.82 2.01
N GLU A 104 -12.21 -2.01 0.96
CA GLU A 104 -13.00 -2.29 -0.25
C GLU A 104 -12.51 -3.56 -0.96
N ALA A 105 -11.20 -3.73 -1.08
CA ALA A 105 -10.60 -4.95 -1.66
C ALA A 105 -10.91 -6.23 -0.84
N MET A 106 -11.30 -6.10 0.43
CA MET A 106 -11.74 -7.20 1.29
C MET A 106 -13.27 -7.32 1.36
N SER A 107 -14.00 -6.57 0.55
CA SER A 107 -15.48 -6.53 0.54
C SER A 107 -16.10 -6.14 1.89
N ILE A 108 -15.37 -5.37 2.71
CA ILE A 108 -15.87 -4.91 4.00
C ILE A 108 -16.61 -3.58 3.80
N PRO A 109 -17.88 -3.45 4.24
CA PRO A 109 -18.66 -2.24 4.04
C PRO A 109 -18.15 -1.07 4.92
N SER A 110 -18.61 0.15 4.61
CA SER A 110 -18.12 1.37 5.27
C SER A 110 -18.51 1.41 6.76
N SER A 111 -17.83 2.23 7.56
CA SER A 111 -18.18 2.37 8.99
C SER A 111 -19.64 2.79 9.19
N SER A 112 -20.24 3.52 8.25
CA SER A 112 -21.64 3.92 8.30
C SER A 112 -22.58 2.72 8.12
N ASP A 113 -22.25 1.83 7.19
CA ASP A 113 -23.06 0.64 6.88
C ASP A 113 -22.88 -0.48 7.92
N ARG A 114 -21.73 -0.49 8.62
CA ARG A 114 -21.46 -1.45 9.71
C ARG A 114 -22.16 -1.09 11.02
N LYS A 115 -22.67 0.13 11.15
CA LYS A 115 -23.36 0.58 12.36
C LYS A 115 -24.71 -0.11 12.46
N ARG A 116 -24.84 -1.08 13.37
CA ARG A 116 -26.15 -1.65 13.71
C ARG A 116 -26.89 -0.64 14.59
N LEU A 117 -27.97 -0.07 14.06
CA LEU A 117 -29.00 0.58 14.87
C LEU A 117 -29.68 -0.55 15.65
N VAL A 118 -29.32 -0.69 16.93
CA VAL A 118 -30.13 -1.44 17.91
C VAL A 118 -31.07 -0.44 18.55
#